data_AF-A0A4U6N7E1-F1
#
_entry.id   AF-A0A4U6N7E1-F1
#
_cell.length_a   1.000
_cell.length_b   1.000
_cell.length_c   1.000
_cell.angle_alpha   90.00
_cell.angle_beta   90.00
_cell.angle_gamma   90.00
#
_symmetry.space_group_name_H-M   'P 1'
#
loop_
_entity.id
_entity.type
_entity.pdbx_description
1 polymer ?
#
loop_
_entity_poly.entity_id
_entity_poly.type
_entity_poly.pdbx_seq_one_letter_code
_entity_poly.pdbx_strand_id
1 'polypeptide(L)'
;MSTRLTPSEDFPEDLTALALPEVEVLNSRIHRELDYEYANDGEPSMETEIRHEELTEELDRRDQQPESTPALPDAVESTRRFS
;
A
#
# COMPACT_ATOMS: atom_id res chain seq x y z
N MET A 1 -0.75 14.04 13.46
CA MET A 1 -0.48 13.07 12.38
C MET A 1 0.81 13.52 11.70
N SER A 2 1.89 12.74 11.86
CA SER A 2 3.14 13.01 11.13
C SER A 2 2.94 12.66 9.66
N THR A 3 3.50 13.47 8.76
CA THR A 3 3.49 13.19 7.31
C THR A 3 4.55 12.17 6.90
N ARG A 4 5.43 11.80 7.83
CA ARG A 4 6.54 10.85 7.69
C ARG A 4 6.28 9.61 8.53
N LEU A 5 7.03 8.54 8.27
CA LEU A 5 7.04 7.31 9.04
C LEU A 5 8.45 7.11 9.57
N THR A 6 8.72 7.66 10.75
CA THR A 6 10.04 7.62 11.39
C THR A 6 10.42 6.19 11.79
N PRO A 7 11.72 5.88 11.92
CA PRO A 7 12.19 4.53 12.28
C PRO A 7 11.62 4.00 13.60
N SER A 8 11.34 4.90 14.54
CA SER A 8 10.83 4.56 15.87
C SER A 8 9.31 4.46 15.95
N GLU A 9 8.58 4.81 14.89
CA GLU A 9 7.13 4.63 14.84
C GLU A 9 6.76 3.15 14.66
N ASP A 10 5.62 2.76 15.25
CA ASP A 10 5.04 1.43 15.04
C ASP A 10 4.80 1.17 13.55
N PHE A 11 5.16 -0.03 13.11
CA PHE A 11 4.98 -0.50 11.75
C PHE A 11 4.18 -1.80 11.74
N PRO A 12 3.24 -2.00 10.79
CA PRO A 12 2.46 -3.22 10.73
C PRO A 12 3.36 -4.44 10.47
N GLU A 13 3.20 -5.49 11.27
CA GLU A 13 3.91 -6.77 11.09
C GLU A 13 3.43 -7.57 9.87
N ASP A 14 2.21 -7.28 9.40
CA ASP A 14 1.60 -7.94 8.24
C ASP A 14 0.91 -6.90 7.35
N LEU A 15 1.57 -6.56 6.23
CA LEU A 15 1.03 -5.64 5.23
C LEU A 15 -0.13 -6.25 4.42
N THR A 16 -0.26 -7.58 4.40
CA THR A 16 -1.33 -8.26 3.64
C THR A 16 -2.70 -8.07 4.28
N ALA A 17 -2.73 -7.76 5.58
CA ALA A 17 -3.95 -7.44 6.32
C ALA A 17 -4.50 -6.03 6.03
N LEU A 18 -3.72 -5.17 5.37
CA LEU A 18 -4.09 -3.79 5.06
C LEU A 18 -4.72 -3.64 3.68
N ALA A 19 -5.70 -2.74 3.58
CA ALA A 19 -6.25 -2.36 2.28
C ALA A 19 -5.20 -1.64 1.43
N LEU A 20 -5.32 -1.71 0.10
CA LEU A 20 -4.36 -1.07 -0.83
C LEU A 20 -4.12 0.41 -0.52
N PRO A 21 -5.15 1.24 -0.27
CA PRO A 21 -4.93 2.65 0.05
C PRO A 21 -4.11 2.86 1.33
N GLU A 22 -4.18 1.94 2.30
CA GLU A 22 -3.42 2.05 3.55
C GLU A 22 -1.94 1.76 3.31
N VAL A 23 -1.63 0.74 2.51
CA VAL A 23 -0.26 0.42 2.08
C VAL A 23 0.34 1.56 1.25
N GLU A 24 -0.42 2.14 0.32
CA GLU A 24 0.01 3.29 -0.48
C GLU A 24 0.30 4.54 0.38
N VAL A 25 -0.48 4.76 1.44
CA VAL A 25 -0.25 5.84 2.41
C VAL A 25 1.03 5.59 3.19
N LEU A 26 1.27 4.37 3.68
CA LEU A 26 2.52 4.00 4.33
C LEU A 26 3.71 4.21 3.39
N ASN A 27 3.58 3.78 2.13
CA ASN A 27 4.60 3.98 1.10
C ASN A 27 4.89 5.48 0.85
N SER A 28 3.85 6.31 0.78
CA SER A 28 4.04 7.77 0.68
C SER A 28 4.72 8.38 1.90
N ARG A 29 4.51 7.82 3.09
CA ARG A 29 5.13 8.32 4.33
C ARG A 29 6.59 7.89 4.45
N ILE A 30 6.93 6.66 4.06
CA ILE A 30 8.31 6.16 4.13
C ILE A 30 9.21 6.89 3.13
N HIS A 31 8.73 7.20 1.92
CA HIS A 31 9.49 8.00 0.95
C HIS A 31 9.84 9.39 1.49
N ARG A 32 8.92 10.02 2.23
CA ARG A 32 9.20 11.32 2.88
C ARG A 32 10.18 11.21 4.04
N GLU A 33 10.26 10.05 4.69
CA GLU A 33 11.29 9.81 5.70
C GLU A 33 12.65 9.57 5.06
N LEU A 34 12.72 8.76 3.99
CA LEU A 34 13.93 8.59 3.20
C LEU A 34 14.47 9.94 2.72
N ASP A 35 13.63 10.76 2.09
CA ASP A 35 14.02 12.11 1.63
C ASP A 35 14.56 12.97 2.78
N TYR A 36 13.95 12.86 3.96
CA TYR A 36 14.38 13.58 5.15
C TYR A 36 15.74 13.08 5.65
N GLU A 37 15.92 11.77 5.84
CA GLU A 37 17.16 11.19 6.35
C GLU A 37 18.32 11.41 5.38
N TYR A 38 18.10 11.25 4.07
CA TYR A 38 19.10 11.61 3.06
C TYR A 38 19.52 13.09 3.14
N ALA A 39 18.57 14.00 3.36
CA ALA A 39 18.85 15.44 3.41
C ALA A 39 19.51 15.88 4.72
N ASN A 40 19.20 15.23 5.85
CA ASN A 40 19.62 15.67 7.19
C ASN A 40 20.78 14.85 7.76
N ASP A 41 20.77 13.54 7.52
CA ASP A 41 21.70 12.56 8.10
C ASP A 41 22.70 12.04 7.06
N GLY A 42 22.40 12.21 5.77
CA GLY A 42 23.25 11.86 4.64
C GLY A 42 23.05 10.43 4.13
N GLU A 43 22.42 9.59 4.93
CA GLU A 43 22.00 8.22 4.61
C GLU A 43 20.72 7.87 5.39
N PRO A 44 19.86 7.00 4.86
CA PRO A 44 18.66 6.53 5.55
C PRO A 44 19.03 5.57 6.69
N SER A 45 18.14 5.47 7.66
CA SER A 45 18.27 4.43 8.67
C SER A 45 17.99 3.05 8.06
N MET A 46 18.68 2.03 8.54
CA MET A 46 18.46 0.64 8.11
C MET A 46 16.99 0.22 8.27
N GLU A 47 16.32 0.67 9.33
CA GLU A 47 14.90 0.37 9.56
C GLU A 47 14.00 1.02 8.50
N THR A 48 14.34 2.24 8.07
CA THR A 48 13.62 2.95 7.00
C THR A 48 13.76 2.20 5.67
N GLU A 49 14.97 1.73 5.37
CA GLU A 49 15.24 0.94 4.16
C GLU A 49 14.48 -0.40 4.16
N ILE A 50 14.56 -1.17 5.25
CA ILE A 50 13.84 -2.45 5.38
C ILE A 50 12.34 -2.26 5.16
N ARG A 51 11.73 -1.28 5.83
CA ARG A 51 10.29 -1.00 5.68
C ARG A 51 9.92 -0.54 4.27
N HIS A 52 10.80 0.20 3.60
CA HIS A 52 10.60 0.62 2.20
C HIS A 52 10.66 -0.56 1.24
N GLU A 53 11.59 -1.49 1.45
CA GLU A 53 11.67 -2.74 0.71
C GLU A 53 10.40 -3.59 0.90
N GLU A 54 9.96 -3.79 2.14
CA GLU A 54 8.72 -4.54 2.45
C GLU A 54 7.48 -3.93 1.78
N LEU A 55 7.33 -2.60 1.81
CA LEU A 55 6.23 -1.90 1.14
C LEU A 55 6.30 -2.03 -0.38
N THR A 56 7.52 -1.99 -0.95
CA THR A 56 7.73 -2.14 -2.39
C THR A 56 7.38 -3.55 -2.84
N GLU A 57 7.88 -4.58 -2.15
CA GLU A 57 7.57 -5.98 -2.44
C GLU A 57 6.06 -6.26 -2.38
N GLU A 58 5.38 -5.70 -1.37
CA GLU A 58 3.94 -5.86 -1.21
C GLU A 58 3.14 -5.19 -2.33
N LEU A 59 3.49 -3.97 -2.73
CA LEU A 59 2.84 -3.27 -3.83
C LEU A 59 3.11 -3.96 -5.16
N ASP A 60 4.33 -4.39 -5.42
CA ASP A 60 4.71 -5.16 -6.62
C ASP A 60 3.92 -6.48 -6.69
N ARG A 61 3.72 -7.15 -5.55
CA ARG A 61 2.89 -8.35 -5.47
C ARG A 61 1.44 -8.05 -5.83
N ARG A 62 0.87 -6.94 -5.37
CA ARG A 62 -0.51 -6.53 -5.69
C ARG A 62 -0.66 -6.15 -7.17
N ASP A 63 0.31 -5.46 -7.75
CA ASP A 63 0.30 -5.12 -9.18
C ASP A 63 0.38 -6.37 -10.08
N GLN A 64 1.12 -7.39 -9.64
CA GLN A 64 1.23 -8.67 -10.35
C GLN A 64 0.02 -9.59 -10.14
N GLN A 65 -0.79 -9.34 -9.11
CA GLN A 65 -2.06 -10.01 -8.90
C GLN A 65 -3.15 -9.12 -9.49
N PRO A 66 -3.53 -9.28 -10.78
CA PRO A 66 -4.68 -8.57 -11.31
C PRO A 66 -5.82 -8.93 -10.38
N GLU A 67 -6.38 -7.89 -9.75
CA GLU A 67 -7.50 -8.04 -8.85
C GLU A 67 -8.47 -8.99 -9.55
N SER A 68 -8.69 -10.16 -8.97
CA SER A 68 -9.87 -10.94 -9.31
C SER A 68 -11.02 -10.09 -8.82
N THR A 69 -11.41 -9.12 -9.65
CA THR A 69 -12.66 -8.41 -9.52
C THR A 69 -13.68 -9.53 -9.36
N PRO A 70 -14.42 -9.62 -8.24
CA PRO A 70 -15.60 -10.44 -8.27
C PRO A 70 -16.47 -9.75 -9.31
N ALA A 71 -16.51 -10.33 -10.51
CA ALA A 71 -17.49 -9.97 -11.52
C ALA A 71 -18.82 -9.95 -10.76
N LEU A 72 -19.42 -8.77 -10.68
CA LEU A 72 -20.76 -8.62 -10.11
C LEU A 72 -21.61 -9.75 -10.68
N PRO A 73 -22.18 -10.64 -9.84
CA PRO A 73 -22.99 -11.73 -10.36
C PRO A 73 -24.15 -11.09 -11.12
N ASP A 74 -24.31 -11.56 -12.37
CA ASP A 74 -25.45 -11.37 -13.27
C ASP A 74 -26.58 -10.54 -12.67
N ALA A 75 -26.72 -9.30 -13.14
CA ALA A 75 -27.97 -8.58 -13.05
C ALA A 75 -29.00 -9.27 -13.94
N VAL A 76 -29.56 -10.35 -13.40
CA VAL A 76 -30.92 -10.88 -13.57
C VAL A 76 -31.57 -10.55 -14.92
N GLU A 77 -31.54 -11.56 -15.79
CA GLU A 77 -32.54 -11.84 -16.80
C GLU A 77 -33.97 -11.66 -16.26
N SER A 78 -34.75 -10.70 -16.78
CA SER A 78 -36.20 -10.85 -17.10
C SER A 78 -36.93 -9.51 -17.26
N THR A 79 -37.09 -9.04 -18.49
CA THR A 79 -38.42 -8.60 -18.98
C THR A 79 -38.47 -8.64 -20.52
N ARG A 80 -38.45 -9.85 -21.08
CA ARG A 80 -39.28 -10.10 -22.27
C ARG A 80 -40.71 -10.24 -21.78
N ARG A 81 -41.59 -9.41 -22.33
CA ARG A 81 -43.07 -9.39 -22.31
C ARG A 81 -43.61 -8.11 -21.67
N PHE A 82 -44.17 -7.27 -22.53
CA PHE A 82 -45.36 -6.40 -22.41
C PHE A 82 -45.13 -5.30 -23.46
N SER A 83 -46.00 -5.01 -24.42
CA SER A 83 -47.12 -5.66 -25.10
C SER A 83 -47.20 -4.97 -26.47
#